data_AF-A0A920FMR9-F1
#
_entry.id   AF-A0A920FMR9-F1
#
_cell.length_a   1.000
_cell.length_b   1.000
_cell.length_c   1.000
_cell.angle_alpha   90.00
_cell.angle_beta   90.00
_cell.angle_gamma   90.00
#
_symmetry.space_group_name_H-M   'P 1'
#
loop_
_entity.id
_entity.type
_entity.pdbx_description
1 polymer ?
#
loop_
_entity_poly.entity_id
_entity_poly.type
_entity_poly.pdbx_seq_one_letter_code
_entity_poly.pdbx_strand_id
1 'polypeptide(L)'
;MEEQKNNGPLSGIRVLDMSRILAGPSSAQLLGDLGADVIKIERPGSGDDTRGWGPPWLKDDKGKETRESAYYLCANRNKRSLTIDFTKPEGQKLLKELASRADVLIENFKVGGFSSTGWIMKACMPSCRN
;
A
#
# COMPACT_ATOMS: atom_id res chain seq x y z
N MET A 1 24.50 1.02 0.34
CA MET A 1 23.08 1.41 0.44
C MET A 1 22.81 1.62 1.92
N GLU A 2 22.62 2.87 2.35
CA GLU A 2 22.23 3.13 3.74
C GLU A 2 20.80 2.64 3.96
N GLU A 3 20.64 1.76 4.94
CA GLU A 3 19.34 1.32 5.41
C GLU A 3 18.68 2.51 6.11
N GLN A 4 17.57 3.00 5.55
CA GLN A 4 16.86 4.15 6.08
C GLN A 4 16.31 3.75 7.46
N LYS A 5 16.98 4.20 8.54
CA LYS A 5 16.54 3.97 9.92
C LYS A 5 15.24 4.73 10.17
N ASN A 6 14.11 4.05 10.02
CA ASN A 6 12.84 4.57 10.48
C ASN A 6 12.85 4.58 12.01
N ASN A 7 13.02 5.75 12.62
CA ASN A 7 12.94 5.90 14.07
C ASN A 7 11.47 6.18 14.45
N GLY A 8 10.87 5.29 15.24
CA GLY A 8 9.48 5.41 15.69
C GLY A 8 9.02 4.18 16.47
N PRO A 9 7.89 4.23 17.19
CA PRO A 9 7.38 3.10 17.98
C PRO A 9 7.03 1.86 17.17
N LEU A 10 6.83 1.99 15.84
CA LEU A 10 6.61 0.87 14.92
C LEU A 10 7.83 0.60 14.03
N SER A 11 9.02 1.06 14.42
CA SER A 11 10.27 0.70 13.74
C SER A 11 10.42 -0.82 13.66
N GLY A 12 10.78 -1.32 12.48
CA GLY A 12 10.94 -2.75 12.20
C GLY A 12 9.65 -3.46 11.79
N ILE A 13 8.48 -2.83 11.91
CA ILE A 13 7.21 -3.39 11.42
C ILE A 13 7.07 -3.14 9.93
N ARG A 14 6.77 -4.19 9.15
CA ARG A 14 6.44 -4.08 7.73
C ARG A 14 4.93 -4.18 7.49
N VAL A 15 4.39 -3.21 6.77
CA VAL A 15 2.98 -3.13 6.39
C VAL A 15 2.84 -3.27 4.88
N LEU A 16 1.99 -4.19 4.44
CA LEU A 16 1.55 -4.31 3.05
C LEU A 16 0.16 -3.67 2.91
N ASP A 17 0.10 -2.50 2.28
CA ASP A 17 -1.13 -1.74 2.06
C ASP A 17 -1.67 -2.02 0.65
N MET A 18 -2.68 -2.88 0.54
CA MET A 18 -3.42 -3.12 -0.70
C MET A 18 -4.70 -2.29 -0.79
N SER A 19 -4.93 -1.41 0.18
CA SER A 19 -6.18 -0.66 0.27
C SER A 19 -6.21 0.55 -0.65
N ARG A 20 -7.42 1.04 -0.90
CA ARG A 20 -7.71 2.15 -1.81
C ARG A 20 -8.55 3.24 -1.18
N ILE A 21 -8.52 4.41 -1.81
CA ILE A 21 -9.37 5.56 -1.52
C ILE A 21 -8.98 6.34 -0.26
N LEU A 22 -9.51 5.98 0.91
CA LEU A 22 -9.32 6.82 2.10
C LEU A 22 -9.12 6.03 3.39
N ALA A 23 -10.10 5.24 3.82
CA ALA A 23 -10.08 4.62 5.14
C ALA A 23 -8.86 3.71 5.36
N GLY A 24 -8.66 2.73 4.48
CA GLY A 24 -7.48 1.86 4.54
C GLY A 24 -6.16 2.63 4.36
N PRO A 25 -6.03 3.50 3.32
CA PRO A 25 -4.83 4.28 3.14
C PRO A 25 -4.47 5.17 4.34
N SER A 26 -5.47 5.78 4.99
CA SER A 26 -5.27 6.62 6.18
C SER A 26 -4.73 5.79 7.35
N SER A 27 -5.27 4.59 7.58
CA SER A 27 -4.76 3.68 8.59
C SER A 27 -3.31 3.29 8.32
N ALA A 28 -2.98 2.90 7.08
CA ALA A 28 -1.61 2.57 6.70
C ALA A 28 -0.66 3.77 6.82
N GLN A 29 -1.13 4.98 6.49
CA GLN A 29 -0.35 6.22 6.65
C GLN A 29 -0.03 6.49 8.11
N LEU A 30 -0.97 6.29 9.03
CA LEU A 30 -0.72 6.43 10.48
C LEU A 30 0.36 5.45 10.97
N LEU A 31 0.37 4.21 10.45
CA LEU A 31 1.44 3.26 10.77
C LEU A 31 2.81 3.73 10.25
N GLY A 32 2.84 4.28 9.03
CA GLY A 32 4.05 4.89 8.46
C GLY A 32 4.53 6.11 9.24
N ASP A 33 3.62 6.97 9.70
CA ASP A 33 3.93 8.12 10.57
C ASP A 33 4.57 7.67 11.91
N LEU A 34 4.20 6.48 12.39
CA LEU A 34 4.76 5.86 13.60
C LEU A 34 6.05 5.05 13.33
N GLY A 35 6.58 5.08 12.10
CA GLY A 35 7.87 4.49 11.72
C GLY A 35 7.81 3.10 11.07
N ALA A 36 6.63 2.59 10.74
CA ALA A 36 6.53 1.33 10.01
C ALA A 36 7.04 1.47 8.56
N ASP A 37 7.61 0.39 8.00
CA ASP A 37 7.91 0.28 6.56
C ASP A 37 6.65 -0.09 5.79
N VAL A 38 6.02 0.89 5.15
CA VAL A 38 4.75 0.70 4.43
C VAL A 38 4.98 0.59 2.93
N ILE A 39 4.62 -0.57 2.36
CA ILE A 39 4.59 -0.80 0.91
C ILE A 39 3.14 -0.75 0.44
N LYS A 40 2.80 0.22 -0.40
CA LYS A 40 1.49 0.33 -1.05
C LYS A 40 1.49 -0.44 -2.37
N ILE A 41 0.54 -1.35 -2.53
CA ILE A 41 0.32 -2.09 -3.77
C ILE A 41 -0.75 -1.38 -4.60
N GLU A 42 -0.40 -1.06 -5.84
CA GLU A 42 -1.27 -0.32 -6.74
C GLU A 42 -1.44 -1.01 -8.10
N ARG A 43 -2.43 -0.58 -8.86
CA ARG A 43 -2.67 -1.07 -10.22
C ARG A 43 -1.60 -0.54 -11.18
N PRO A 44 -1.02 -1.37 -12.06
CA PRO A 44 -0.19 -0.88 -13.15
C PRO A 44 -0.92 0.16 -14.02
N GLY A 45 -0.20 1.20 -14.43
CA GLY A 45 -0.73 2.28 -15.27
C GLY A 45 -1.52 3.33 -14.50
N SER A 46 -2.61 2.95 -13.82
CA SER A 46 -3.52 3.92 -13.17
C SER A 46 -3.17 4.24 -11.71
N GLY A 47 -2.56 3.29 -10.99
CA GLY A 47 -2.40 3.36 -9.55
C GLY A 47 -3.72 3.30 -8.77
N ASP A 48 -3.73 3.86 -7.56
CA ASP A 48 -4.93 4.15 -6.77
C ASP A 48 -5.85 5.13 -7.50
N ASP A 49 -7.17 4.90 -7.43
CA ASP A 49 -8.17 5.72 -8.13
C ASP A 49 -8.06 7.21 -7.74
N THR A 50 -7.64 7.49 -6.50
CA THR A 50 -7.49 8.85 -5.97
C THR A 50 -6.31 9.63 -6.54
N ARG A 51 -5.35 8.98 -7.23
CA ARG A 51 -4.29 9.69 -7.97
C ARG A 51 -4.86 10.60 -9.05
N GLY A 52 -6.00 10.23 -9.62
CA GLY A 52 -6.71 11.02 -10.64
C GLY A 52 -7.77 11.97 -10.08
N TRP A 53 -8.00 12.01 -8.77
CA TRP A 53 -9.07 12.81 -8.15
C TRP A 53 -8.57 14.23 -7.86
N GLY A 54 -8.49 15.05 -8.90
CA GLY A 54 -8.30 16.49 -8.80
C GLY A 54 -9.33 17.25 -9.65
N PRO A 55 -9.35 18.59 -9.59
CA PRO A 55 -8.52 19.46 -8.74
C PRO A 55 -8.91 19.41 -7.24
N PRO A 56 -8.05 19.91 -6.31
CA PRO A 56 -6.78 20.59 -6.57
C PRO A 56 -5.59 19.65 -6.80
N TRP A 57 -4.67 20.10 -7.65
CA TRP A 57 -3.39 19.45 -7.92
C TRP A 57 -2.27 20.12 -7.11
N LEU A 58 -1.30 19.35 -6.61
CA LEU A 58 -0.13 19.91 -5.95
C LEU A 58 0.61 20.83 -6.93
N LYS A 59 1.07 21.99 -6.46
CA LYS A 59 1.91 22.88 -7.25
C LYS A 59 3.39 22.56 -7.05
N ASP A 60 4.17 22.66 -8.11
CA ASP A 60 5.63 22.59 -8.02
C ASP A 60 6.24 23.87 -7.41
N ASP A 61 7.57 23.92 -7.31
CA ASP A 61 8.34 25.05 -6.78
C ASP A 61 8.14 26.35 -7.58
N LYS A 62 7.66 26.26 -8.82
CA LYS A 62 7.35 27.39 -9.71
C LYS A 62 5.87 27.74 -9.71
N GLY A 63 5.06 27.09 -8.86
CA GLY A 63 3.63 27.34 -8.74
C GLY A 63 2.77 26.72 -9.84
N LYS A 64 3.34 25.86 -10.70
CA LYS A 64 2.60 25.16 -11.77
C LYS A 64 1.96 23.89 -11.21
N GLU A 65 0.73 23.59 -11.64
CA GLU A 65 0.05 22.35 -11.28
C GLU A 65 0.82 21.11 -11.76
N THR A 66 1.00 20.16 -10.86
CA THR A 66 1.53 18.82 -11.14
C THR A 66 0.40 17.84 -11.43
N ARG A 67 0.72 16.55 -11.57
CA ARG A 67 -0.28 15.47 -11.68
C ARG A 67 -0.62 14.83 -10.34
N GLU A 68 -0.06 15.34 -9.23
CA GLU A 68 -0.30 14.78 -7.91
C GLU A 68 -1.60 15.34 -7.33
N SER A 69 -2.59 14.47 -7.15
CA SER A 69 -3.86 14.83 -6.50
C SER A 69 -3.64 15.18 -5.03
N ALA A 70 -4.18 16.32 -4.58
CA ALA A 70 -4.21 16.66 -3.16
C ALA A 70 -4.94 15.60 -2.32
N TYR A 71 -5.96 14.94 -2.90
CA TYR A 71 -6.68 13.84 -2.26
C TYR A 71 -5.74 12.65 -2.03
N TYR A 72 -5.00 12.22 -3.05
CA TYR A 72 -4.06 11.11 -2.89
C TYR A 72 -3.02 11.40 -1.80
N LEU A 73 -2.50 12.63 -1.77
CA LEU A 73 -1.45 13.05 -0.84
C LEU A 73 -1.93 13.12 0.62
N CYS A 74 -3.22 13.29 0.89
CA CYS A 74 -3.73 13.38 2.27
C CYS A 74 -3.64 12.04 3.04
N ALA A 75 -3.58 10.92 2.32
CA ALA A 75 -3.68 9.57 2.89
C ALA A 75 -2.55 8.61 2.47
N ASN A 76 -1.49 9.09 1.79
CA ASN A 76 -0.44 8.22 1.26
C ASN A 76 1.01 8.72 1.49
N ARG A 77 1.26 9.68 2.38
CA ARG A 77 2.65 10.00 2.78
C ARG A 77 3.29 8.80 3.52
N ASN A 78 4.62 8.77 3.59
CA ASN A 78 5.40 7.72 4.27
C ASN A 78 5.21 6.30 3.72
N LYS A 79 4.77 6.16 2.46
CA LYS A 79 4.61 4.88 1.77
C LYS A 79 5.53 4.77 0.56
N ARG A 80 6.06 3.57 0.32
CA ARG A 80 6.71 3.20 -0.93
C ARG A 80 5.69 2.53 -1.84
N SER A 81 5.55 2.98 -3.07
CA SER A 81 4.58 2.42 -4.02
C SER A 81 5.21 1.36 -4.90
N LEU A 82 4.50 0.25 -5.10
CA LEU A 82 4.83 -0.81 -6.06
C LEU A 82 3.55 -1.20 -6.82
N THR A 83 3.65 -1.26 -8.15
CA THR A 83 2.54 -1.72 -8.98
C THR A 83 2.58 -3.23 -9.18
N ILE A 84 1.47 -3.91 -8.94
CA ILE A 84 1.32 -5.36 -9.15
C ILE A 84 -0.05 -5.66 -9.74
N ASP A 85 -0.08 -6.35 -10.90
CA ASP A 85 -1.31 -6.94 -11.42
C ASP A 85 -1.54 -8.31 -10.76
N PHE A 86 -2.20 -8.32 -9.61
CA PHE A 86 -2.55 -9.55 -8.89
C PHE A 86 -3.73 -10.32 -9.51
N THR A 87 -4.25 -9.90 -10.67
CA THR A 87 -5.16 -10.73 -11.46
C THR A 87 -4.41 -11.81 -12.26
N LYS A 88 -3.09 -11.68 -12.39
CA LYS A 88 -2.21 -12.64 -13.08
C LYS A 88 -1.51 -13.57 -12.08
N PRO A 89 -1.23 -14.84 -12.45
CA PRO A 89 -0.53 -15.78 -11.58
C PRO A 89 0.82 -15.27 -11.05
N GLU A 90 1.58 -14.55 -11.88
CA GLU A 90 2.89 -14.00 -11.53
C GLU A 90 2.75 -12.88 -10.49
N GLY A 91 1.78 -11.99 -10.68
CA GLY A 91 1.47 -10.95 -9.70
C GLY A 91 0.95 -11.53 -8.40
N GLN A 92 0.17 -12.61 -8.44
CA GLN A 92 -0.25 -13.32 -7.24
C GLN A 92 0.93 -13.95 -6.50
N LYS A 93 1.88 -14.55 -7.22
CA LYS A 93 3.09 -15.12 -6.63
C LYS A 93 3.91 -14.04 -5.92
N LEU A 94 4.18 -12.93 -6.62
CA LEU A 94 4.94 -11.82 -6.05
C LEU A 94 4.24 -11.22 -4.83
N LEU A 95 2.94 -11.00 -4.90
CA LEU A 95 2.18 -10.44 -3.79
C LEU A 95 2.18 -11.40 -2.58
N LYS A 96 2.17 -12.72 -2.80
CA LYS A 96 2.29 -13.72 -1.71
C LYS A 96 3.68 -13.68 -1.06
N GLU A 97 4.73 -13.51 -1.86
CA GLU A 97 6.10 -13.35 -1.36
C GLU A 97 6.29 -12.06 -0.55
N LEU A 98 5.60 -10.98 -0.92
CA LEU A 98 5.59 -9.74 -0.15
C LEU A 98 4.78 -9.90 1.14
N ALA A 99 3.59 -10.50 1.05
CA ALA A 99 2.72 -10.71 2.19
C ALA A 99 3.36 -11.64 3.24
N SER A 100 4.11 -12.67 2.84
CA SER A 100 4.80 -13.57 3.77
C SER A 100 5.93 -12.90 4.57
N ARG A 101 6.33 -11.69 4.18
CA ARG A 101 7.36 -10.88 4.84
C ARG A 101 6.79 -9.64 5.54
N ALA A 102 5.47 -9.46 5.53
CA ALA A 102 4.78 -8.36 6.17
C ALA A 102 4.18 -8.81 7.50
N ASP A 103 4.22 -7.94 8.50
CA ASP A 103 3.59 -8.16 9.80
C ASP A 103 2.10 -7.79 9.77
N VAL A 104 1.73 -6.85 8.89
CA VAL A 104 0.38 -6.31 8.75
C VAL A 104 -0.01 -6.27 7.27
N LEU A 105 -1.19 -6.77 6.95
CA LEU A 105 -1.84 -6.62 5.65
C LEU A 105 -3.09 -5.74 5.81
N ILE A 106 -3.22 -4.69 5.00
CA ILE A 106 -4.39 -3.81 4.98
C ILE A 106 -5.05 -3.91 3.61
N GLU A 107 -6.35 -4.22 3.60
CA GLU A 107 -7.16 -4.32 2.39
C GLU A 107 -8.58 -3.84 2.65
N ASN A 108 -9.28 -3.38 1.61
CA ASN A 108 -10.66 -2.93 1.69
C ASN A 108 -11.48 -3.34 0.44
N PHE A 109 -11.22 -4.53 -0.08
CA PHE A 109 -11.96 -5.05 -1.23
C PHE A 109 -13.28 -5.68 -0.79
N LYS A 110 -14.19 -5.84 -1.74
CA LYS A 110 -15.46 -6.52 -1.48
C LYS A 110 -15.18 -7.94 -0.97
N VAL A 111 -15.83 -8.32 0.13
CA VAL A 111 -15.76 -9.69 0.67
C VAL A 111 -16.07 -10.70 -0.44
N GLY A 112 -15.22 -11.72 -0.56
CA GLY A 112 -15.32 -12.74 -1.60
C GLY A 112 -14.87 -12.30 -3.00
N GLY A 113 -14.48 -11.03 -3.19
CA GLY A 113 -13.94 -10.52 -4.47
C GLY A 113 -12.67 -11.23 -4.94
N PHE A 114 -12.01 -11.95 -4.02
CA PHE A 114 -10.84 -12.78 -4.29
C PHE A 114 -11.05 -14.28 -4.02
N SER A 115 -12.29 -14.72 -3.86
CA SER A 115 -12.59 -16.14 -3.63
C SER A 115 -12.12 -17.03 -4.78
N SER A 116 -12.14 -16.53 -6.02
CA SER A 116 -11.63 -17.22 -7.21
C SER A 116 -10.10 -17.17 -7.36
N THR A 117 -9.41 -16.24 -6.69
CA THR A 117 -7.96 -16.06 -6.79
C THR A 117 -7.19 -16.68 -5.61
N GLY A 118 -7.88 -17.26 -4.63
CA GLY A 118 -7.27 -17.96 -3.49
C GLY A 118 -6.70 -17.05 -2.39
N TRP A 119 -7.07 -15.77 -2.34
CA TRP A 119 -6.54 -14.76 -1.39
C TRP A 119 -7.33 -14.61 -0.09
N ILE A 120 -8.36 -15.43 0.17
CA ILE A 120 -9.02 -15.39 1.48
C ILE A 120 -7.94 -15.63 2.56
N MET A 121 -7.92 -14.78 3.59
CA MET A 121 -6.95 -14.61 4.70
C MET A 121 -6.29 -15.86 5.31
N LYS A 122 -6.67 -17.08 4.91
CA LYS A 122 -5.99 -18.34 5.23
C LYS A 122 -4.49 -18.33 4.89
N ALA A 123 -4.04 -17.53 3.92
CA ALA A 123 -2.62 -17.46 3.55
C ALA A 123 -1.73 -16.67 4.54
N CYS A 124 -2.32 -15.86 5.43
CA CYS A 124 -1.58 -15.05 6.40
C CYS A 124 -1.69 -15.57 7.85
N MET A 125 -2.49 -16.62 8.10
CA MET A 125 -2.48 -17.29 9.39
C MET A 125 -1.19 -18.12 9.52
N PRO A 126 -0.42 -17.97 10.62
CA PRO A 126 0.90 -18.55 10.76
C PRO A 126 0.80 -20.08 10.86
N SER A 127 1.14 -20.78 9.79
CA SER A 127 1.70 -22.14 9.84
C SER A 127 3.24 -22.15 9.89
N CYS A 128 3.88 -20.98 10.06
CA CYS A 128 5.34 -20.83 10.08
C CYS A 128 5.81 -20.05 11.32
N ARG A 129 5.66 -20.64 12.50
CA ARG A 129 6.58 -20.46 13.62
C ARG A 129 6.87 -21.86 14.19
N ASN A 130 7.91 -22.49 13.65
CA ASN A 130 8.72 -23.43 14.40
C ASN A 130 9.96 -22.68 14.87
#